data_AF-A0A972M4F1-F1
#
_entry.id   AF-A0A972M4F1-F1
#
_cell.length_a   1.000
_cell.length_b   1.000
_cell.length_c   1.000
_cell.angle_alpha   90.00
_cell.angle_beta   90.00
_cell.angle_gamma   90.00
#
_symmetry.space_group_name_H-M   'P 1'
#
loop_
_entity.id
_entity.type
_entity.pdbx_description
1 polymer ?
#
loop_
_entity_poly.entity_id
_entity_poly.type
_entity_poly.pdbx_seq_one_letter_code
_entity_poly.pdbx_strand_id
1 'polypeptide(L)'
;MKPKLTHNTPLQEILEKYEESFEILYPYGLNKLIENDILEIVAPRLTIEGFFRLFDISDKDRDYLWKEINKLVKKEASMSEF
;
A
#
# COMPACT_ATOMS: atom_id res chain seq x y z
N MET A 1 -10.03 16.23 -8.75
CA MET A 1 -10.03 14.87 -9.34
C MET A 1 -9.94 13.90 -8.17
N LYS A 2 -10.87 12.97 -7.97
CA LYS A 2 -10.79 12.04 -6.81
C LYS A 2 -9.52 11.20 -6.95
N PRO A 3 -8.63 11.15 -5.94
CA PRO A 3 -7.48 10.27 -6.00
C PRO A 3 -7.97 8.84 -6.18
N LYS A 4 -7.50 8.16 -7.22
CA LYS A 4 -7.91 6.80 -7.55
C LYS A 4 -6.68 5.91 -7.52
N LEU A 5 -6.60 5.13 -6.45
CA LEU A 5 -5.62 4.07 -6.32
C LEU A 5 -5.94 2.96 -7.34
N THR A 6 -4.91 2.42 -7.96
CA THR A 6 -5.01 1.28 -8.89
C THR A 6 -4.01 0.20 -8.50
N HIS A 7 -4.18 -1.02 -9.00
CA HIS A 7 -3.22 -2.11 -8.80
C HIS A 7 -1.80 -1.79 -9.31
N ASN A 8 -1.67 -0.79 -10.19
CA ASN A 8 -0.39 -0.32 -10.73
C ASN A 8 0.19 0.86 -9.96
N THR A 9 -0.47 1.35 -8.91
CA THR A 9 0.07 2.44 -8.08
C THR A 9 1.37 1.97 -7.41
N PRO A 10 2.45 2.76 -7.47
CA PRO A 10 3.71 2.45 -6.79
C PRO A 10 3.50 2.30 -5.28
N LEU A 11 4.16 1.33 -4.66
CA LEU A 11 4.09 1.09 -3.22
C LEU A 11 4.56 2.32 -2.44
N GLN A 12 5.64 2.97 -2.91
CA GLN A 12 6.13 4.22 -2.32
C GLN A 12 5.04 5.29 -2.24
N GLU A 13 4.27 5.49 -3.30
CA GLU A 13 3.21 6.51 -3.32
C GLU A 13 2.15 6.23 -2.24
N ILE A 14 1.84 4.96 -2.00
CA ILE A 14 0.86 4.57 -0.98
C ILE A 14 1.39 4.86 0.42
N LEU A 15 2.64 4.46 0.68
CA LEU A 15 3.27 4.63 1.99
C LEU A 15 3.49 6.10 2.35
N GLU A 16 3.86 6.94 1.37
CA GLU A 16 4.10 8.37 1.59
C GLU A 16 2.81 9.18 1.75
N LYS A 17 1.77 8.87 0.96
CA LYS A 17 0.51 9.63 0.99
C LYS A 17 -0.44 9.15 2.08
N TYR A 18 -0.31 7.90 2.50
CA TYR A 18 -1.22 7.28 3.46
C TYR A 18 -0.39 6.57 4.52
N GLU A 19 0.09 7.31 5.53
CA GLU A 19 0.96 6.78 6.59
C GLU A 19 0.38 5.53 7.27
N GLU A 20 -0.93 5.52 7.53
CA GLU A 20 -1.68 4.38 8.09
C GLU A 20 -1.58 3.09 7.24
N SER A 21 -1.22 3.20 5.94
CA SER A 21 -1.01 2.03 5.09
C SER A 21 0.21 1.21 5.48
N PHE A 22 1.17 1.81 6.19
CA PHE A 22 2.34 1.12 6.70
C PHE A 22 1.93 0.02 7.68
N GLU A 23 1.11 0.35 8.67
CA GLU A 23 0.63 -0.62 9.67
C GLU A 23 -0.20 -1.75 9.04
N ILE A 24 -1.00 -1.41 8.03
CA ILE A 24 -1.82 -2.37 7.28
C ILE A 24 -0.94 -3.37 6.52
N LEU A 25 0.11 -2.89 5.84
CA LEU A 25 0.97 -3.71 4.99
C LEU A 25 2.10 -4.41 5.75
N TYR A 26 2.45 -3.91 6.94
CA TYR A 26 3.52 -4.42 7.80
C TYR A 26 3.47 -5.94 7.98
N PRO A 27 2.37 -6.56 8.47
CA PRO A 27 2.31 -8.00 8.70
C PRO A 27 2.26 -8.84 7.41
N TYR A 28 2.09 -8.21 6.24
CA TYR A 28 1.94 -8.89 4.95
C TYR A 28 3.21 -8.88 4.10
N GLY A 29 4.37 -8.57 4.71
CA GLY A 29 5.67 -8.64 4.06
C GLY A 29 6.43 -7.33 3.99
N LEU A 30 5.78 -6.20 4.28
CA LEU A 30 6.48 -4.92 4.38
C LEU A 30 7.53 -4.96 5.51
N ASN A 31 7.25 -5.66 6.61
CA ASN A 31 8.24 -5.91 7.67
C ASN A 31 9.52 -6.58 7.14
N LYS A 32 9.39 -7.55 6.24
CA LYS A 32 10.54 -8.23 5.63
C LYS A 32 11.38 -7.27 4.79
N LEU A 33 10.76 -6.33 4.07
CA LEU A 33 11.50 -5.32 3.30
C LEU A 33 12.32 -4.39 4.19
N ILE A 34 11.80 -4.07 5.37
CA ILE A 34 12.45 -3.22 6.38
C ILE A 34 13.57 -3.99 7.09
N GLU A 35 13.29 -5.21 7.55
CA GLU A 35 14.27 -6.08 8.22
C GLU A 35 15.50 -6.37 7.34
N ASN A 36 15.32 -6.36 6.02
CA ASN A 36 16.40 -6.54 5.05
C ASN A 36 17.01 -5.23 4.54
N ASP A 37 16.57 -4.07 5.04
CA ASP A 37 17.06 -2.74 4.64
C ASP A 37 16.97 -2.47 3.12
N ILE A 38 15.89 -2.97 2.48
CA ILE A 38 15.67 -2.84 1.03
C ILE A 38 14.44 -2.01 0.69
N LEU A 39 13.65 -1.57 1.67
CA LEU A 39 12.36 -0.91 1.43
C LEU A 39 12.50 0.29 0.48
N GLU A 40 13.45 1.19 0.73
CA GLU A 40 13.68 2.39 -0.09
C GLU A 40 14.11 2.05 -1.52
N ILE A 41 14.73 0.89 -1.73
CA ILE A 41 15.18 0.43 -3.05
C ILE A 41 14.01 -0.17 -3.85
N VAL A 42 13.15 -0.94 -3.17
CA VAL A 42 12.07 -1.69 -3.82
C VAL A 42 10.76 -0.92 -3.92
N ALA A 43 10.37 -0.14 -2.91
CA ALA A 43 9.09 0.57 -2.88
C ALA A 43 8.83 1.49 -4.09
N PRO A 44 9.84 2.21 -4.64
CA PRO A 44 9.65 3.02 -5.85
C PRO A 44 9.42 2.20 -7.12
N ARG A 45 9.87 0.94 -7.13
CA ARG A 45 9.85 0.04 -8.30
C ARG A 45 8.76 -1.01 -8.23
N LEU A 46 8.16 -1.19 -7.05
CA LEU A 46 7.16 -2.20 -6.77
C LEU A 46 5.78 -1.55 -6.82
N THR A 47 4.87 -2.08 -7.62
CA THR A 47 3.46 -1.71 -7.54
C THR A 47 2.78 -2.45 -6.39
N ILE A 48 1.59 -2.01 -5.96
CA ILE A 48 0.84 -2.75 -4.94
C ILE A 48 0.51 -4.20 -5.38
N GLU A 49 0.17 -4.41 -6.65
CA GLU A 49 -0.02 -5.75 -7.20
C GLU A 49 1.28 -6.55 -7.22
N GLY A 50 2.40 -5.90 -7.54
CA GLY A 50 3.73 -6.49 -7.46
C GLY A 50 4.07 -6.94 -6.04
N PHE A 51 3.73 -6.11 -5.04
CA PHE A 51 3.89 -6.44 -3.62
C PHE A 51 3.06 -7.66 -3.22
N PHE A 52 1.78 -7.70 -3.62
CA PHE A 52 0.90 -8.85 -3.35
C PHE A 52 1.44 -10.16 -3.93
N ARG A 53 2.01 -10.12 -5.14
CA ARG A 53 2.64 -11.29 -5.76
C ARG A 53 3.95 -11.67 -5.11
N LEU A 54 4.79 -10.69 -4.77
CA LEU A 54 6.11 -10.92 -4.17
C LEU A 54 6.01 -11.69 -2.84
N PHE A 55 4.97 -11.39 -2.06
CA PHE A 55 4.73 -12.02 -0.76
C PHE A 55 3.69 -13.14 -0.78
N ASP A 56 3.26 -13.57 -1.97
CA ASP A 56 2.25 -14.62 -2.16
C ASP A 56 0.99 -14.43 -1.29
N ILE A 57 0.51 -13.19 -1.22
CA ILE A 57 -0.67 -12.84 -0.42
C ILE A 57 -1.89 -13.52 -1.03
N SER A 58 -2.72 -14.16 -0.20
CA SER A 58 -3.93 -14.85 -0.66
C SER A 58 -4.96 -13.88 -1.24
N ASP A 59 -5.80 -14.33 -2.18
CA ASP A 59 -6.83 -13.45 -2.78
C ASP A 59 -7.77 -12.84 -1.72
N LYS A 60 -8.10 -13.61 -0.68
CA LYS A 60 -8.91 -13.13 0.45
C LYS A 60 -8.24 -11.96 1.18
N ASP A 61 -6.93 -12.08 1.42
CA ASP A 61 -6.17 -11.04 2.10
C ASP A 61 -5.93 -9.84 1.18
N ARG A 62 -5.71 -10.05 -0.12
CA ARG A 62 -5.64 -8.97 -1.12
C ARG A 62 -6.93 -8.15 -1.13
N ASP A 63 -8.09 -8.80 -1.12
CA ASP A 63 -9.39 -8.13 -1.05
C ASP A 63 -9.56 -7.31 0.24
N TYR A 64 -9.10 -7.85 1.37
CA TYR A 64 -9.09 -7.14 2.65
C TYR A 64 -8.18 -5.90 2.59
N LEU A 65 -6.91 -6.09 2.19
CA LEU A 65 -5.92 -5.02 2.07
C LEU A 65 -6.39 -3.91 1.12
N TRP A 66 -6.96 -4.30 -0.02
CA TRP A 66 -7.51 -3.36 -0.99
C TRP A 66 -8.62 -2.52 -0.38
N LYS A 67 -9.53 -3.12 0.40
CA LYS A 67 -10.59 -2.39 1.10
C LYS A 67 -10.03 -1.43 2.13
N GLU A 68 -9.10 -1.85 2.97
CA GLU A 68 -8.52 -1.00 4.01
C GLU A 68 -7.76 0.19 3.41
N ILE A 69 -6.93 -0.05 2.39
CA ILE A 69 -6.21 1.03 1.71
C ILE A 69 -7.18 2.01 1.03
N ASN A 70 -8.25 1.51 0.40
CA ASN A 70 -9.28 2.40 -0.16
C ASN A 70 -10.04 3.22 0.89
N LYS A 71 -10.17 2.72 2.13
CA LYS A 71 -10.74 3.53 3.23
C LYS A 71 -9.82 4.71 3.56
N LEU A 72 -8.51 4.49 3.60
CA LEU A 72 -7.52 5.56 3.83
C LEU A 72 -7.61 6.64 2.75
N VAL A 73 -7.66 6.24 1.48
CA VAL A 73 -7.80 7.19 0.34
C VAL A 73 -9.04 8.05 0.49
N LYS A 74 -10.16 7.46 0.87
CA LYS A 74 -11.42 8.19 1.06
C LYS A 74 -11.35 9.15 2.25
N LYS A 75 -10.75 8.71 3.35
CA LYS A 75 -10.51 9.54 4.54
C LYS A 75 -9.66 10.76 4.18
N GLU A 76 -8.53 10.55 3.51
CA GLU A 76 -7.62 11.62 3.08
C GLU A 76 -8.30 12.61 2.12
N ALA A 77 -9.04 12.09 1.14
CA ALA A 77 -9.79 12.93 0.21
C ALA A 77 -10.85 13.78 0.92
N SER A 78 -11.49 13.26 1.96
CA SER A 78 -12.49 14.02 2.74
C SER A 78 -11.86 15.10 3.64
N MET A 79 -10.62 14.91 4.08
CA MET A 79 -9.89 15.92 4.86
C MET A 79 -9.31 17.02 3.97
N SER A 80 -8.99 16.70 2.71
CA SER A 80 -8.43 17.65 1.73
C SER A 80 -9.48 18.60 1.10
N GLU A 81 -10.77 18.39 1.38
CA GLU A 81 -11.87 19.23 0.87
C GLU A 81 -12.25 20.39 1.82
N PHE A 82 -11.45 20.63 2.88
CA PHE A 82 -11.58 21.75 3.83
C PHE A 82 -10.33 22.64 3.82
#